data_AF-A0AAD4K0X7-F1
#
_entry.id   AF-A0AAD4K0X7-F1
#
_cell.length_a   1.000
_cell.length_b   1.000
_cell.length_c   1.000
_cell.angle_alpha   90.00
_cell.angle_beta   90.00
_cell.angle_gamma   90.00
#
_symmetry.space_group_name_H-M   'P 1'
#
loop_
_entity.id
_entity.type
_entity.pdbx_description
1 polymer ?
#
loop_
_entity_poly.entity_id
_entity_poly.type
_entity_poly.pdbx_seq_one_letter_code
_entity_poly.pdbx_strand_id
1 'polypeptide(L)'
;MTSHSLNDLEEQLDNFIIRKNKGAEKTFVPPHKTAPSGQKIHDHIPLLVRDILKSSLLPDDAGVFTTHIPATLNYRTCLVYGFVSGRGVHNKSFHKYIVDDGSGSIEISINIKPKERKLITSLHNEAVALSTIADFKNIAQIMQRLLNQAMSYIDGSSIQPGSNILLFGRPNLFRGKWSLNVISFLVDNGRSRKLELVYADCLIQYYQSQKK
;
A
#
# COMPACT_ATOMS: atom_id res chain seq x y z
N MET A 1 -11.55 -27.59 29.85
CA MET A 1 -10.58 -26.48 29.69
C MET A 1 -10.01 -26.57 28.29
N THR A 2 -10.63 -25.90 27.32
CA THR A 2 -10.18 -25.87 25.93
C THR A 2 -9.12 -24.79 25.79
N SER A 3 -7.86 -25.19 25.60
CA SER A 3 -6.77 -24.29 25.26
C SER A 3 -7.03 -23.69 23.87
N HIS A 4 -7.60 -22.50 23.82
CA HIS A 4 -7.58 -21.71 22.58
C HIS A 4 -6.14 -21.35 22.30
N SER A 5 -5.62 -21.84 21.17
CA SER A 5 -4.24 -21.56 20.79
C SER A 5 -4.10 -20.07 20.51
N LEU A 6 -2.92 -19.48 20.75
CA LEU A 6 -2.63 -18.08 20.45
C LEU A 6 -2.96 -17.69 18.99
N ASN A 7 -2.96 -18.67 18.08
CA ASN A 7 -3.34 -18.48 16.69
C ASN A 7 -4.84 -18.19 16.52
N ASP A 8 -5.72 -18.77 17.34
CA ASP A 8 -7.18 -18.56 17.24
C ASP A 8 -7.58 -17.12 17.55
N LEU A 9 -6.99 -16.51 18.58
CA LEU A 9 -7.33 -15.14 19.00
C LEU A 9 -6.80 -14.09 18.02
N GLU A 10 -5.60 -14.28 17.48
CA GLU A 10 -5.07 -13.40 16.44
C GLU A 10 -5.91 -13.50 15.17
N GLU A 11 -6.26 -14.71 14.73
CA GLU A 11 -7.08 -14.92 13.55
C GLU A 11 -8.51 -14.38 13.75
N GLN A 12 -9.06 -14.49 14.95
CA GLN A 12 -10.35 -13.88 15.31
C GLN A 12 -10.29 -12.35 15.29
N LEU A 13 -9.24 -11.73 15.83
CA LEU A 13 -9.04 -10.27 15.79
C LEU A 13 -8.77 -9.77 14.37
N ASP A 14 -7.96 -10.48 13.59
CA ASP A 14 -7.72 -10.22 12.17
C ASP A 14 -9.04 -10.24 11.39
N ASN A 15 -9.90 -11.23 11.64
CA ASN A 15 -11.21 -11.32 10.97
C ASN A 15 -12.22 -10.27 11.48
N PHE A 16 -12.09 -9.82 12.74
CA PHE A 16 -12.97 -8.80 13.32
C PHE A 16 -12.63 -7.39 12.82
N ILE A 17 -11.34 -7.10 12.64
CA ILE A 17 -10.82 -5.79 12.20
C ILE A 17 -10.73 -5.72 10.67
N ILE A 18 -10.34 -6.83 10.02
CA ILE A 18 -10.20 -6.96 8.57
C ILE A 18 -11.22 -8.00 8.12
N ARG A 19 -12.37 -7.55 7.59
CA ARG A 19 -13.30 -8.46 6.90
C ARG A 19 -12.61 -9.01 5.65
N LYS A 20 -11.84 -10.08 5.79
CA LYS A 20 -11.30 -10.84 4.66
C LYS A 20 -12.50 -11.45 3.92
N ASN A 21 -12.70 -11.04 2.68
CA ASN A 21 -13.83 -11.49 1.87
C ASN A 21 -13.58 -12.95 1.48
N LYS A 22 -14.01 -13.88 2.35
CA LYS A 22 -13.88 -15.34 2.15
C LYS A 22 -14.87 -15.76 1.07
N GLY A 23 -14.48 -15.70 -0.20
CA GLY A 23 -15.21 -16.43 -1.26
C GLY A 23 -15.50 -15.67 -2.55
N ALA A 24 -14.52 -15.02 -3.17
CA ALA A 24 -14.71 -14.65 -4.57
C ALA A 24 -13.40 -14.71 -5.36
N GLU A 25 -13.26 -15.73 -6.21
CA GLU A 25 -12.53 -15.59 -7.47
C GLU A 25 -13.25 -14.52 -8.30
N LYS A 26 -12.96 -13.25 -7.99
CA LYS A 26 -13.44 -12.13 -8.78
C LYS A 26 -12.31 -11.70 -9.68
N THR A 27 -12.53 -11.81 -10.99
CA THR A 27 -11.84 -11.00 -11.99
C THR A 27 -11.67 -9.60 -11.43
N PHE A 28 -10.44 -9.09 -11.36
CA PHE A 28 -10.17 -7.79 -10.77
C PHE A 28 -10.93 -6.70 -11.56
N VAL A 29 -11.90 -6.05 -10.90
CA VAL A 29 -12.60 -4.88 -11.43
C VAL A 29 -12.17 -3.69 -10.59
N PRO A 30 -11.42 -2.73 -11.14
CA PRO A 30 -10.97 -1.59 -10.37
C PRO A 30 -12.15 -0.72 -9.93
N PRO A 31 -12.20 -0.29 -8.66
CA PRO A 31 -13.20 0.66 -8.21
C PRO A 31 -13.11 1.94 -9.04
N HIS A 32 -14.25 2.57 -9.31
CA HIS A 32 -14.29 3.84 -10.02
C HIS A 32 -15.38 4.75 -9.46
N LYS A 33 -15.20 6.04 -9.68
CA LYS A 33 -16.23 7.07 -9.47
C LYS A 33 -16.58 7.69 -10.81
N THR A 34 -17.85 7.96 -11.02
CA THR A 34 -18.32 8.71 -12.18
C THR A 34 -18.25 10.20 -11.83
N ALA A 35 -17.43 10.95 -12.56
CA ALA A 35 -17.37 12.40 -12.46
C ALA A 35 -18.69 13.04 -12.94
N PRO A 36 -18.98 14.30 -12.57
CA PRO A 36 -20.15 15.03 -13.08
C PRO A 36 -20.22 15.09 -14.61
N SER A 37 -19.06 15.01 -15.30
CA SER A 37 -18.95 14.92 -16.76
C SER A 37 -19.35 13.56 -17.35
N GLY A 38 -19.74 12.58 -16.53
CA GLY A 38 -20.02 11.20 -16.94
C GLY A 38 -18.77 10.33 -17.09
N GLN A 39 -17.57 10.90 -16.93
CA GLN A 39 -16.33 10.16 -17.09
C GLN A 39 -16.04 9.26 -15.88
N LYS A 40 -15.61 8.02 -16.14
CA LYS A 40 -15.17 7.09 -15.10
C LYS A 40 -13.72 7.39 -14.71
N ILE A 41 -13.50 7.65 -13.43
CA ILE A 41 -12.17 7.82 -12.84
C ILE A 41 -11.90 6.62 -11.95
N HIS A 42 -10.89 5.84 -12.30
CA HIS A 42 -10.53 4.62 -11.61
C HIS A 42 -9.59 4.88 -10.42
N ASP A 43 -9.70 4.03 -9.41
CA ASP A 43 -8.82 3.98 -8.25
C ASP A 43 -8.22 2.57 -8.11
N HIS A 44 -7.09 2.47 -7.43
CA HIS A 44 -6.41 1.19 -7.13
C HIS A 44 -6.04 0.35 -8.37
N ILE A 45 -5.81 0.98 -9.53
CA ILE A 45 -5.43 0.22 -10.72
C ILE A 45 -3.97 -0.27 -10.62
N PRO A 46 -3.67 -1.55 -10.90
CA PRO A 46 -2.30 -2.02 -10.94
C PRO A 46 -1.63 -1.48 -12.22
N LEU A 47 -0.47 -0.85 -12.07
CA LEU A 47 0.30 -0.27 -13.18
C LEU A 47 1.78 -0.59 -13.05
N LEU A 48 2.42 -0.78 -14.20
CA LEU A 48 3.86 -0.67 -14.32
C LEU A 48 4.32 0.79 -14.18
N VAL A 49 5.52 0.99 -13.64
CA VAL A 49 6.15 2.31 -13.51
C VAL A 49 6.22 3.00 -14.87
N ARG A 50 6.60 2.28 -15.93
CA ARG A 50 6.64 2.80 -17.30
C ARG A 50 5.31 3.43 -17.73
N ASP A 51 4.20 2.85 -17.32
CA ASP A 51 2.88 3.28 -17.77
C ASP A 51 2.42 4.53 -17.00
N ILE A 52 2.87 4.67 -15.75
CA ILE A 52 2.78 5.94 -15.00
C ILE A 52 3.60 7.04 -15.70
N LEU A 53 4.86 6.74 -16.06
CA LEU A 53 5.75 7.72 -16.70
C LEU A 53 5.25 8.19 -18.08
N LYS A 54 4.46 7.35 -18.77
CA LYS A 54 3.81 7.67 -20.05
C LYS A 54 2.41 8.23 -19.92
N SER A 55 1.88 8.34 -18.70
CA SER A 55 0.57 8.96 -18.46
C SER A 55 0.61 10.46 -18.74
N SER A 56 -0.55 11.07 -18.91
CA SER A 56 -0.71 12.52 -19.04
C SER A 56 -1.62 13.08 -17.94
N LEU A 57 -1.44 14.35 -17.57
CA LEU A 57 -2.37 15.05 -16.69
C LEU A 57 -3.68 15.32 -17.43
N LEU A 58 -4.82 15.13 -16.76
CA LEU A 58 -6.10 15.61 -17.27
C LEU A 58 -6.19 17.13 -17.02
N PRO A 59 -6.33 17.98 -18.06
CA PRO A 59 -6.23 19.44 -17.92
C PRO A 59 -7.21 20.05 -16.90
N ASP A 60 -8.39 19.46 -16.74
CA ASP A 60 -9.50 20.04 -15.98
C ASP A 60 -9.79 19.34 -14.63
N ASP A 61 -9.04 18.29 -14.26
CA ASP A 61 -9.21 17.60 -12.96
C ASP A 61 -7.85 17.38 -12.28
N ALA A 62 -7.58 18.23 -11.28
CA ALA A 62 -6.32 18.25 -10.56
C ALA A 62 -5.99 16.87 -9.93
N GLY A 63 -4.93 16.27 -10.46
CA GLY A 63 -4.38 14.98 -10.05
C GLY A 63 -5.20 13.77 -10.50
N VAL A 64 -6.00 13.92 -11.56
CA VAL A 64 -6.40 12.79 -12.40
C VAL A 64 -5.42 12.68 -13.56
N PHE A 65 -5.10 11.43 -13.89
CA PHE A 65 -4.13 11.07 -14.89
C PHE A 65 -4.80 10.19 -15.93
N THR A 66 -4.40 10.33 -17.18
CA THR A 66 -4.80 9.43 -18.26
C THR A 66 -3.62 8.51 -18.55
N THR A 67 -3.81 7.22 -18.33
CA THR A 67 -2.88 6.23 -18.90
C THR A 67 -3.35 5.91 -20.32
N HIS A 68 -2.40 5.60 -21.20
CA HIS A 68 -2.65 5.18 -22.58
C HIS A 68 -2.31 3.70 -22.80
N ILE A 69 -1.84 3.03 -21.75
CA ILE A 69 -1.38 1.64 -21.76
C ILE A 69 -2.00 0.95 -20.54
N PRO A 70 -2.64 -0.22 -20.72
CA PRO A 70 -2.94 -0.92 -21.98
C PRO A 70 -4.05 -0.26 -22.82
N ALA A 71 -4.83 0.65 -22.24
CA ALA A 71 -5.91 1.37 -22.90
C ALA A 71 -6.01 2.79 -22.35
N THR A 72 -6.66 3.69 -23.10
CA THR A 72 -6.90 5.06 -22.65
C THR A 72 -7.96 5.09 -21.55
N LEU A 73 -7.54 5.38 -20.32
CA LEU A 73 -8.46 5.52 -19.19
C LEU A 73 -7.94 6.54 -18.18
N ASN A 74 -8.89 7.09 -17.41
CA ASN A 74 -8.59 8.06 -16.37
C ASN A 74 -8.52 7.41 -15.00
N TYR A 75 -7.52 7.78 -14.22
CA TYR A 75 -7.29 7.24 -12.89
C TYR A 75 -6.74 8.30 -11.94
N ARG A 76 -6.96 8.08 -10.64
CA ARG A 76 -6.47 8.98 -9.59
C ARG A 76 -5.42 8.30 -8.72
N THR A 77 -5.55 7.00 -8.49
CA THR A 77 -4.65 6.22 -7.65
C THR A 77 -4.30 4.89 -8.31
N CYS A 78 -3.11 4.38 -8.00
CA CYS A 78 -2.57 3.16 -8.59
C CYS A 78 -1.86 2.28 -7.55
N LEU A 79 -1.68 1.02 -7.92
CA LEU A 79 -0.90 0.03 -7.19
C LEU A 79 0.38 -0.28 -7.99
N VAL A 80 1.53 -0.22 -7.33
CA VAL A 80 2.85 -0.51 -7.91
C VAL A 80 3.59 -1.48 -7.01
N TYR A 81 4.10 -2.57 -7.57
CA TYR A 81 5.04 -3.45 -6.87
C TYR A 81 6.42 -3.27 -7.50
N GLY A 82 7.44 -3.08 -6.66
CA GLY A 82 8.81 -2.91 -7.15
C GLY A 82 9.83 -3.03 -6.03
N PHE A 83 11.10 -3.00 -6.41
CA PHE A 83 12.22 -3.03 -5.48
C PHE A 83 12.73 -1.61 -5.20
N VAL A 84 13.16 -1.37 -3.96
CA VAL A 84 13.76 -0.09 -3.56
C VAL A 84 15.21 -0.06 -4.03
N SER A 85 15.48 0.66 -5.11
CA SER A 85 16.81 0.76 -5.71
C SER A 85 17.70 1.78 -5.01
N GLY A 86 17.12 2.75 -4.29
CA GLY A 86 17.90 3.77 -3.58
C GLY A 86 17.08 4.65 -2.64
N ARG A 87 17.80 5.47 -1.86
CA ARG A 87 17.21 6.50 -0.99
C ARG A 87 17.23 7.85 -1.69
N GLY A 88 16.14 8.60 -1.54
CA GLY A 88 16.09 10.02 -1.89
C GLY A 88 16.40 10.90 -0.68
N VAL A 89 16.15 12.20 -0.82
CA VAL A 89 16.32 13.16 0.28
C VAL A 89 15.15 13.07 1.25
N HIS A 90 15.40 12.56 2.46
CA HIS A 90 14.44 12.57 3.57
C HIS A 90 14.36 13.97 4.21
N ASN A 91 13.20 14.31 4.75
CA ASN A 91 13.05 15.50 5.59
C ASN A 91 12.06 15.25 6.74
N LYS A 92 11.70 16.32 7.46
CA LYS A 92 10.79 16.26 8.61
C LYS A 92 9.34 15.88 8.27
N SER A 93 8.97 15.94 6.99
CA SER A 93 7.59 15.71 6.52
C SER A 93 7.44 14.41 5.74
N PHE A 94 8.51 13.91 5.10
CA PHE A 94 8.43 12.71 4.26
C PHE A 94 9.76 11.96 4.13
N HIS A 95 9.64 10.68 3.78
CA HIS A 95 10.74 9.84 3.32
C HIS A 95 10.65 9.64 1.81
N LYS A 96 11.76 9.86 1.09
CA LYS A 96 11.85 9.61 -0.34
C LYS A 96 12.69 8.38 -0.64
N TYR A 97 12.24 7.60 -1.63
CA TYR A 97 12.96 6.45 -2.15
C TYR A 97 12.86 6.41 -3.68
N ILE A 98 13.75 5.65 -4.30
CA ILE A 98 13.66 5.32 -5.72
C ILE A 98 13.21 3.87 -5.80
N VAL A 99 12.17 3.63 -6.58
CA VAL A 99 11.56 2.30 -6.78
C VAL A 99 11.65 1.95 -8.24
N ASP A 100 11.98 0.70 -8.51
CA ASP A 100 12.13 0.15 -9.84
C ASP A 100 11.38 -1.18 -9.92
N ASP A 101 10.60 -1.37 -10.99
CA ASP A 101 9.80 -2.58 -11.23
C ASP A 101 10.28 -3.38 -12.46
N GLY A 102 11.46 -3.04 -12.99
CA GLY A 102 12.02 -3.59 -14.23
C GLY A 102 11.47 -2.94 -15.51
N SER A 103 10.39 -2.15 -15.43
CA SER A 103 9.84 -1.40 -16.56
C SER A 103 10.32 0.06 -16.59
N GLY A 104 10.73 0.58 -15.43
CA GLY A 104 11.31 1.90 -15.23
C GLY A 104 11.50 2.18 -13.74
N SER A 105 12.03 3.37 -13.42
CA SER A 105 12.25 3.79 -12.04
C SER A 105 11.49 5.09 -11.73
N ILE A 106 10.95 5.21 -10.52
CA ILE A 106 10.18 6.38 -10.07
C ILE A 106 10.57 6.77 -8.63
N GLU A 107 10.60 8.08 -8.38
CA GLU A 107 10.76 8.60 -7.02
C GLU A 107 9.42 8.48 -6.27
N ILE A 108 9.44 7.88 -5.10
CA ILE A 108 8.28 7.78 -4.21
C ILE A 108 8.46 8.69 -3.00
N SER A 109 7.35 9.18 -2.45
CA SER A 109 7.33 9.99 -1.23
C SER A 109 6.32 9.42 -0.23
N ILE A 110 6.78 9.04 0.95
CA ILE A 110 5.96 8.54 2.06
C ILE A 110 5.92 9.61 3.14
N ASN A 111 4.73 10.15 3.41
CA ASN A 111 4.57 11.18 4.44
C ASN A 111 4.76 10.60 5.84
N ILE A 112 5.45 11.36 6.68
CA ILE A 112 5.59 11.06 8.11
C ILE A 112 4.25 11.35 8.79
N LYS A 113 3.77 10.38 9.57
CA LYS A 113 2.49 10.42 10.29
C LYS A 113 2.72 10.54 11.80
N PRO A 114 3.13 11.72 12.31
CA PRO A 114 3.59 11.85 13.70
C PRO A 114 2.48 11.63 14.73
N LYS A 115 1.22 11.98 14.38
CA LYS A 115 0.07 11.78 15.27
C LYS A 115 -0.23 10.29 15.44
N GLU A 116 -0.27 9.56 14.33
CA GLU A 116 -0.48 8.13 14.28
C GLU A 116 0.67 7.39 14.98
N ARG A 117 1.92 7.79 14.73
CA ARG A 117 3.09 7.25 15.44
C ARG A 117 2.98 7.42 16.94
N LYS A 118 2.61 8.63 17.41
CA LYS A 118 2.41 8.90 18.84
C LYS A 118 1.27 8.06 19.43
N LEU A 119 0.16 7.94 18.70
CA LEU A 119 -1.00 7.14 19.12
C LEU A 119 -0.63 5.66 19.27
N ILE A 120 -0.02 5.06 18.24
CA ILE A 120 0.39 3.64 18.28
C ILE A 120 1.40 3.41 19.40
N THR A 121 2.37 4.31 19.58
CA THR A 121 3.36 4.21 20.67
C THR A 121 2.69 4.26 22.04
N SER A 122 1.72 5.16 22.23
CA SER A 122 0.97 5.28 23.49
C SER A 122 0.19 4.00 23.80
N LEU A 123 -0.56 3.47 22.82
CA LEU A 123 -1.32 2.23 22.96
C LEU A 123 -0.40 1.04 23.21
N HIS A 124 0.79 1.03 22.59
CA HIS A 124 1.76 -0.03 22.80
C HIS A 124 2.29 -0.01 24.24
N ASN A 125 2.62 1.17 24.77
CA ASN A 125 3.07 1.31 26.15
C ASN A 125 1.98 0.90 27.16
N GLU A 126 0.71 1.22 26.87
CA GLU A 126 -0.42 0.77 27.69
C GLU A 126 -0.57 -0.76 27.65
N ALA A 127 -0.47 -1.38 26.48
CA ALA A 127 -0.48 -2.83 26.33
C ALA A 127 0.73 -3.48 27.03
N VAL A 128 1.89 -2.84 27.07
CA VAL A 128 3.05 -3.31 27.87
C VAL A 128 2.72 -3.29 29.36
N ALA A 129 2.14 -2.21 29.87
CA ALA A 129 1.73 -2.12 31.28
C ALA A 129 0.70 -3.20 31.65
N LEU A 130 -0.34 -3.38 30.84
CA LEU A 130 -1.38 -4.40 31.07
C LEU A 130 -0.85 -5.83 30.99
N SER A 131 0.24 -6.08 30.25
CA SER A 131 0.82 -7.41 30.15
C SER A 131 1.42 -7.94 31.46
N THR A 132 1.63 -7.07 32.44
CA THR A 132 2.08 -7.43 33.79
C THR A 132 0.96 -7.98 34.68
N ILE A 133 -0.31 -7.76 34.31
CA ILE A 133 -1.48 -8.23 35.03
C ILE A 133 -1.90 -9.59 34.45
N ALA A 134 -1.99 -10.63 35.30
CA ALA A 134 -2.21 -12.01 34.87
C ALA A 134 -3.45 -12.17 33.98
N ASP A 135 -4.57 -11.53 34.35
CA ASP A 135 -5.85 -11.63 33.63
C ASP A 135 -5.80 -11.01 32.23
N PHE A 136 -4.95 -10.01 32.01
CA PHE A 136 -4.87 -9.27 30.74
C PHE A 136 -3.67 -9.67 29.88
N LYS A 137 -2.74 -10.49 30.41
CA LYS A 137 -1.46 -10.80 29.77
C LYS A 137 -1.58 -11.24 28.32
N ASN A 138 -2.48 -12.19 28.03
CA ASN A 138 -2.61 -12.76 26.68
C ASN A 138 -3.13 -11.71 25.67
N ILE A 139 -4.19 -10.98 26.02
CA ILE A 139 -4.78 -9.95 25.16
C ILE A 139 -3.77 -8.82 24.94
N ALA A 140 -3.09 -8.40 26.00
CA ALA A 140 -2.08 -7.36 25.95
C ALA A 140 -0.91 -7.72 25.01
N GLN A 141 -0.44 -8.97 25.03
CA GLN A 141 0.60 -9.44 24.10
C GLN A 141 0.13 -9.43 22.65
N ILE A 142 -1.12 -9.81 22.38
CA ILE A 142 -1.68 -9.75 21.03
C ILE A 142 -1.76 -8.30 20.55
N MET A 143 -2.24 -7.39 21.40
CA MET A 143 -2.29 -5.96 21.11
C MET A 143 -0.89 -5.41 20.80
N GLN A 144 0.12 -5.76 21.61
CA GLN A 144 1.51 -5.34 21.35
C GLN A 144 1.98 -5.76 19.95
N ARG A 145 1.71 -7.01 19.55
CA ARG A 145 2.09 -7.52 18.22
C ARG A 145 1.35 -6.79 17.09
N LEU A 146 0.03 -6.61 17.21
CA LEU A 146 -0.76 -5.86 16.23
C LEU A 146 -0.29 -4.41 16.10
N LEU A 147 0.04 -3.75 17.22
CA LEU A 147 0.54 -2.38 17.25
C LEU A 147 1.94 -2.26 16.63
N ASN A 148 2.82 -3.24 16.86
CA ASN A 148 4.11 -3.32 16.19
C ASN A 148 3.95 -3.48 14.67
N GLN A 149 3.01 -4.33 14.24
CA GLN A 149 2.70 -4.49 12.83
C GLN A 149 2.10 -3.22 12.23
N ALA A 150 1.18 -2.56 12.94
CA ALA A 150 0.61 -1.27 12.55
C ALA A 150 1.68 -0.19 12.38
N MET A 151 2.69 -0.14 13.27
CA MET A 151 3.82 0.77 13.14
C MET A 151 4.57 0.55 11.82
N SER A 152 4.79 -0.71 11.42
CA SER A 152 5.48 -1.04 10.17
C SER A 152 4.75 -0.55 8.91
N TYR A 153 3.42 -0.39 8.96
CA TYR A 153 2.61 0.13 7.85
C TYR A 153 2.58 1.65 7.75
N ILE A 154 3.02 2.36 8.80
CA ILE A 154 3.04 3.82 8.82
C ILE A 154 4.44 4.41 8.81
N ASP A 155 5.43 3.66 9.32
CA ASP A 155 6.81 4.12 9.45
C ASP A 155 7.66 3.77 8.23
N GLY A 156 7.60 4.65 7.23
CA GLY A 156 8.42 4.55 6.02
C GLY A 156 9.92 4.71 6.25
N SER A 157 10.40 5.08 7.45
CA SER A 157 11.83 5.25 7.73
C SER A 157 12.60 3.93 7.79
N SER A 158 11.88 2.83 8.05
CA SER A 158 12.44 1.49 8.18
C SER A 158 12.74 0.81 6.84
N ILE A 159 12.27 1.39 5.72
CA ILE A 159 12.47 0.84 4.38
C ILE A 159 13.95 0.92 3.99
N GLN A 160 14.51 -0.21 3.60
CA GLN A 160 15.91 -0.33 3.19
C GLN A 160 16.02 -0.49 1.68
N PRO A 161 17.10 0.02 1.05
CA PRO A 161 17.46 -0.39 -0.30
C PRO A 161 17.58 -1.92 -0.39
N GLY A 162 17.06 -2.50 -1.47
CA GLY A 162 16.95 -3.94 -1.66
C GLY A 162 15.64 -4.56 -1.14
N SER A 163 14.81 -3.82 -0.41
CA SER A 163 13.46 -4.28 -0.06
C SER A 163 12.52 -4.28 -1.26
N ASN A 164 11.69 -5.31 -1.39
CA ASN A 164 10.52 -5.23 -2.27
C ASN A 164 9.38 -4.55 -1.52
N ILE A 165 8.59 -3.77 -2.24
CA ILE A 165 7.48 -3.03 -1.66
C ILE A 165 6.28 -3.03 -2.60
N LEU A 166 5.10 -3.19 -2.02
CA LEU A 166 3.83 -2.86 -2.66
C LEU A 166 3.40 -1.47 -2.22
N LEU A 167 3.06 -0.64 -3.19
CA LEU A 167 2.69 0.76 -2.99
C LEU A 167 1.27 0.98 -3.46
N PHE A 168 0.51 1.71 -2.66
CA PHE A 168 -0.72 2.36 -3.09
C PHE A 168 -0.49 3.87 -3.04
N GLY A 169 -0.63 4.54 -4.18
CA GLY A 169 -0.28 5.95 -4.26
C GLY A 169 -0.97 6.70 -5.39
N ARG A 170 -0.81 8.02 -5.33
CA ARG A 170 -1.25 8.97 -6.33
C ARG A 170 -0.05 9.45 -7.12
N PRO A 171 -0.03 9.31 -8.47
CA PRO A 171 1.01 9.92 -9.27
C PRO A 171 1.04 11.43 -9.07
N ASN A 172 2.19 12.02 -9.33
CA ASN A 172 2.41 13.45 -9.23
C ASN A 172 3.44 13.87 -10.28
N LEU A 173 3.15 14.94 -11.00
CA LEU A 173 4.06 15.54 -11.97
C LEU A 173 4.39 16.95 -11.50
N PHE A 174 5.63 17.14 -11.02
CA PHE A 174 6.09 18.44 -10.53
C PHE A 174 7.35 18.86 -11.27
N ARG A 175 7.32 20.04 -11.90
CA ARG A 175 8.43 20.57 -12.71
C ARG A 175 8.97 19.55 -13.74
N GLY A 176 8.06 18.85 -14.41
CA GLY A 176 8.39 17.85 -15.44
C GLY A 176 8.92 16.51 -14.91
N LYS A 177 9.06 16.34 -13.58
CA LYS A 177 9.49 15.09 -12.96
C LYS A 177 8.29 14.32 -12.39
N TRP A 178 8.14 13.07 -12.82
CA TRP A 178 7.17 12.14 -12.25
C TRP A 178 7.63 11.61 -10.89
N SER A 179 6.69 11.52 -9.96
CA SER A 179 6.85 10.90 -8.65
C SER A 179 5.55 10.21 -8.23
N LEU A 180 5.62 9.35 -7.23
CA LEU A 180 4.45 8.72 -6.61
C LEU A 180 4.31 9.18 -5.16
N ASN A 181 3.22 9.87 -4.84
CA ASN A 181 2.85 10.19 -3.46
C ASN A 181 2.16 8.97 -2.85
N VAL A 182 2.83 8.33 -1.91
CA VAL A 182 2.38 7.07 -1.31
C VAL A 182 1.34 7.35 -0.22
N ILE A 183 0.20 6.67 -0.32
CA ILE A 183 -0.91 6.73 0.63
C ILE A 183 -0.77 5.61 1.67
N SER A 184 -0.48 4.40 1.20
CA SER A 184 -0.13 3.23 2.01
C SER A 184 0.90 2.37 1.30
N PHE A 185 1.63 1.57 2.07
CA PHE A 185 2.65 0.67 1.55
C PHE A 185 2.71 -0.61 2.39
N LEU A 186 3.27 -1.67 1.80
CA LEU A 186 3.60 -2.91 2.47
C LEU A 186 5.00 -3.33 2.02
N VAL A 187 5.89 -3.56 2.98
CA VAL A 187 7.24 -4.07 2.71
C VAL A 187 7.18 -5.59 2.60
N ASP A 188 7.62 -6.12 1.46
CA ASP A 188 7.66 -7.55 1.14
C ASP A 188 9.10 -8.06 1.18
N ASN A 189 9.64 -8.17 2.40
CA ASN A 189 10.95 -8.81 2.62
C ASN A 189 10.84 -10.34 2.74
N GLY A 190 9.69 -10.93 2.36
CA GLY A 190 9.45 -12.37 2.46
C GLY A 190 10.20 -13.15 1.38
N ARG A 191 10.81 -14.28 1.75
CA ARG A 191 11.47 -15.18 0.77
C ARG A 191 10.50 -15.88 -0.17
N SER A 192 9.21 -15.93 0.17
CA SER A 192 8.21 -16.72 -0.55
C SER A 192 7.79 -16.10 -1.90
N ARG A 193 8.14 -14.83 -2.18
CA ARG A 193 7.72 -14.08 -3.39
C ARG A 193 6.20 -14.12 -3.65
N LYS A 194 5.40 -14.44 -2.62
CA LYS A 194 3.96 -14.70 -2.78
C LYS A 194 3.23 -13.43 -3.22
N LEU A 195 3.59 -12.28 -2.64
CA LEU A 195 2.95 -11.01 -2.98
C LEU A 195 3.33 -10.55 -4.40
N GLU A 196 4.58 -10.74 -4.80
CA GLU A 196 5.05 -10.49 -6.17
C GLU A 196 4.22 -11.26 -7.20
N LEU A 197 4.05 -12.57 -6.99
CA LEU A 197 3.27 -13.43 -7.90
C LEU A 197 1.80 -13.00 -7.96
N VAL A 198 1.17 -12.74 -6.81
CA VAL A 198 -0.23 -12.25 -6.75
C VAL A 198 -0.37 -10.89 -7.45
N TYR A 199 0.59 -9.99 -7.28
CA TYR A 199 0.57 -8.70 -7.98
C TYR A 199 0.73 -8.88 -9.50
N ALA A 200 1.66 -9.75 -9.94
CA ALA A 200 1.86 -10.04 -11.35
C ALA A 200 0.60 -10.63 -12.00
N ASP A 201 -0.06 -11.59 -11.35
CA ASP A 201 -1.33 -12.15 -11.81
C ASP A 201 -2.42 -11.08 -11.92
N CYS A 202 -2.54 -10.20 -10.90
CA CYS A 202 -3.47 -9.08 -10.89
C CYS A 202 -3.21 -8.11 -12.05
N LEU A 203 -1.94 -7.78 -12.29
CA LEU A 203 -1.51 -6.91 -13.39
C LEU A 203 -1.85 -7.53 -14.75
N ILE A 204 -1.55 -8.82 -14.96
CA ILE A 204 -1.84 -9.53 -16.21
C ILE A 204 -3.35 -9.55 -16.46
N GLN A 205 -4.14 -9.96 -15.47
CA GLN A 205 -5.61 -9.99 -15.58
C GLN A 205 -6.18 -8.61 -15.89
N TYR A 206 -5.70 -7.58 -15.19
CA TYR A 206 -6.08 -6.20 -15.47
C TYR A 206 -5.75 -5.82 -16.90
N TYR A 207 -4.53 -6.07 -17.38
CA TYR A 207 -4.11 -5.66 -18.71
C TYR A 207 -4.87 -6.39 -19.82
N GLN A 208 -5.19 -7.66 -19.61
CA GLN A 208 -6.04 -8.43 -20.52
C GLN A 208 -7.48 -7.91 -20.55
N SER A 209 -8.02 -7.48 -19.40
CA SER A 209 -9.39 -6.94 -19.32
C SER A 209 -9.58 -5.64 -20.12
N GLN A 210 -8.52 -4.86 -20.31
CA GLN A 210 -8.56 -3.57 -21.02
C GLN A 210 -8.33 -3.68 -22.54
N LYS A 211 -7.93 -4.86 -23.04
CA LYS A 211 -7.73 -5.11 -24.47
C LYS A 211 -9.01 -5.54 -25.21
N LYS A 212 -10.12 -5.69 -24.47
CA LYS A 212 -11.43 -6.01 -25.02
C LYS A 212 -12.18 -4.74 -25.38
#